data_AF-A0A3D3CX87-F1
#
_entry.id   AF-A0A3D3CX87-F1
#
_cell.length_a   1.000
_cell.length_b   1.000
_cell.length_c   1.000
_cell.angle_alpha   90.00
_cell.angle_beta   90.00
_cell.angle_gamma   90.00
#
_symmetry.space_group_name_H-M   'P 1'
#
loop_
_entity.id
_entity.type
_entity.pdbx_description
1 polymer ?
#
loop_
_entity_poly.entity_id
_entity_poly.type
_entity_poly.pdbx_seq_one_letter_code
_entity_poly.pdbx_strand_id
1 'polypeptide(L)'
;MNRFFFLALTVFGVAPVRAQIFGGTPPSIRWKQMQTVPAKIIYPPGLDSEAREVAYLVSHLSRTTLSTIGNRQKPIDIVFHNLTTVPNAYVQLAPFRSEFQLTPPQNSFELGSLPWNQTLAIHEYRHVQQYNNFRVGLSKVFYILAGQDGLAFANNLSVPNWFWEGDAVYQETLVSRQGRGRLPLFLTGFESLWISHTDYSWMKIRNGSYRDYVPDHYPLGYMMVAYGREKYGDDFWARTAMDAAAFKGFFYPFQKAIKKNAGIPYDSFRIAALDYFQRQLPEKAYSGPAAVYGKGQRHFVADELFPQFTDSNQLIFLNSSYRLPPAFVKQEAGKEKQYRIKFRSVTLDDAFSYRDHKIVYTAYEPDLRWGWRDYSVIRLLDLETKKDSRLTRKTKYFSPDISPDSKSVVAVNLTRDGTCYLDILDILSGKILLRLPNPDRLVYTYPKFITDSLLVAAVRNKKGQMGLMQVEIPSGRQQILVDWSMEVLGYVSVTNNQVLFTRSWQGKDQGFCLRDGRVYPLNADAQTGNYQLSGGYGKLVWNHFTSAGYRLQVSGSQDVFRKEPEIFSPWDTAEKHDVYALDRPPYQIPYPIPDTLFPVKPYRSFTHPFNFH
;
A
#
# COMPACT_ATOMS: atom_id res chain seq x y z
N MET A 1 32.43 -39.40 -41.41
CA MET A 1 30.95 -39.55 -41.46
C MET A 1 30.38 -39.20 -40.10
N ASN A 2 29.14 -38.70 -40.02
CA ASN A 2 28.44 -38.14 -38.83
C ASN A 2 28.42 -36.60 -38.68
N ARG A 3 28.81 -35.84 -39.73
CA ARG A 3 28.45 -34.41 -39.85
C ARG A 3 27.09 -34.17 -40.56
N PHE A 4 26.43 -35.24 -41.02
CA PHE A 4 25.15 -35.16 -41.75
C PHE A 4 23.91 -35.40 -40.87
N PHE A 5 24.06 -35.81 -39.61
CA PHE A 5 22.91 -36.08 -38.74
C PHE A 5 22.31 -34.83 -38.07
N PHE A 6 23.07 -33.72 -38.03
CA PHE A 6 22.59 -32.46 -37.43
C PHE A 6 21.74 -31.60 -38.39
N LEU A 7 21.79 -31.85 -39.71
CA LEU A 7 21.01 -31.09 -40.68
C LEU A 7 19.59 -31.65 -40.88
N ALA A 8 19.37 -32.92 -40.53
CA ALA A 8 18.08 -33.61 -40.70
C ALA A 8 17.08 -33.34 -39.56
N LEU A 9 17.53 -32.84 -38.40
CA LEU A 9 16.67 -32.52 -37.25
C LEU A 9 16.07 -31.10 -37.30
N THR A 10 16.52 -30.26 -38.23
CA THR A 10 16.03 -28.89 -38.42
C THR A 10 14.86 -28.74 -39.39
N VAL A 11 14.48 -29.80 -40.13
CA VAL A 11 13.52 -29.68 -41.25
C VAL A 11 12.11 -30.20 -40.94
N PHE A 12 11.86 -30.90 -39.83
CA PHE A 12 10.54 -31.51 -39.55
C PHE A 12 9.86 -31.07 -38.24
N GLY A 13 10.15 -29.85 -37.78
CA GLY A 13 9.51 -29.26 -36.61
C GLY A 13 8.83 -27.93 -36.90
N VAL A 14 8.02 -27.82 -37.96
CA VAL A 14 7.16 -26.63 -38.16
C VAL A 14 5.97 -26.74 -37.19
N ALA A 15 6.26 -26.62 -35.90
CA ALA A 15 5.23 -26.32 -34.92
C ALA A 15 4.65 -24.94 -35.27
N PRO A 16 3.35 -24.68 -35.06
CA PRO A 16 2.83 -23.34 -35.16
C PRO A 16 3.65 -22.46 -34.23
N VAL A 17 4.48 -21.58 -34.80
CA VAL A 17 5.15 -20.52 -34.07
C VAL A 17 4.02 -19.61 -33.60
N ARG A 18 3.50 -19.90 -32.40
CA ARG A 18 2.71 -18.91 -31.69
C ARG A 18 3.67 -17.76 -31.48
N ALA A 19 3.41 -16.64 -32.15
CA ALA A 19 4.16 -15.42 -31.92
C ALA A 19 4.28 -15.24 -30.41
N GLN A 20 5.51 -15.03 -29.92
CA GLN A 20 5.72 -14.68 -28.52
C GLN A 20 4.78 -13.52 -28.20
N ILE A 21 4.07 -13.63 -27.07
CA ILE A 21 3.27 -12.53 -26.56
C ILE A 21 4.28 -11.43 -26.17
N PHE A 22 4.59 -10.55 -27.12
CA PHE A 22 5.29 -9.30 -26.88
C PHE A 22 4.32 -8.35 -26.17
N GLY A 23 4.07 -8.63 -24.89
CA GLY A 23 3.11 -7.94 -24.04
C GLY A 23 3.74 -7.19 -22.88
N GLY A 24 5.04 -6.90 -22.92
CA GLY A 24 5.72 -6.13 -21.87
C GLY A 24 5.55 -4.63 -22.05
N THR A 25 6.65 -3.89 -21.96
CA THR A 25 6.68 -2.43 -22.15
C THR A 25 6.71 -2.10 -23.65
N PRO A 26 6.00 -1.05 -24.12
CA PRO A 26 6.07 -0.64 -25.52
C PRO A 26 7.52 -0.39 -25.99
N PRO A 27 7.92 -0.86 -27.19
CA PRO A 27 9.30 -0.73 -27.69
C PRO A 27 9.70 0.72 -28.02
N SER A 28 8.73 1.65 -28.06
CA SER A 28 9.00 3.07 -28.25
C SER A 28 9.65 3.74 -27.04
N ILE A 29 9.67 3.08 -25.87
CA ILE A 29 10.32 3.61 -24.66
C ILE A 29 11.84 3.56 -24.82
N ARG A 30 12.48 4.73 -24.73
CA ARG A 30 13.94 4.88 -24.79
C ARG A 30 14.52 4.87 -23.38
N TRP A 31 15.00 3.71 -22.96
CA TRP A 31 15.50 3.51 -21.60
C TRP A 31 16.81 4.27 -21.33
N LYS A 32 16.93 4.77 -20.11
CA LYS A 32 18.16 5.26 -19.48
C LYS A 32 18.64 4.25 -18.46
N GLN A 33 19.92 4.33 -18.10
CA GLN A 33 20.51 3.55 -17.03
C GLN A 33 21.41 4.38 -16.14
N MET A 34 21.53 3.95 -14.90
CA MET A 34 22.41 4.50 -13.88
C MET A 34 23.06 3.34 -13.12
N GLN A 35 24.39 3.36 -13.00
CA GLN A 35 25.14 2.29 -12.37
C GLN A 35 25.68 2.74 -11.00
N THR A 36 25.48 1.90 -10.00
CA THR A 36 26.14 1.94 -8.69
C THR A 36 26.89 0.63 -8.44
N VAL A 37 27.60 0.51 -7.32
CA VAL A 37 28.23 -0.76 -6.93
C VAL A 37 27.19 -1.88 -6.70
N PRO A 38 26.12 -1.68 -5.90
CA PRO A 38 25.15 -2.74 -5.66
C PRO A 38 24.04 -2.87 -6.71
N ALA A 39 23.84 -1.88 -7.60
CA ALA A 39 22.70 -1.94 -8.51
C ALA A 39 22.93 -1.21 -9.83
N LYS A 40 22.19 -1.63 -10.86
CA LYS A 40 21.97 -0.87 -12.09
C LYS A 40 20.50 -0.52 -12.17
N ILE A 41 20.18 0.76 -12.22
CA ILE A 41 18.81 1.25 -12.32
C ILE A 41 18.51 1.55 -13.78
N ILE A 42 17.46 0.92 -14.32
CA ILE A 42 17.02 1.03 -15.71
C ILE A 42 15.63 1.67 -15.70
N TYR A 43 15.47 2.82 -16.36
CA TYR A 43 14.26 3.63 -16.22
C TYR A 43 13.92 4.43 -17.50
N PRO A 44 12.64 4.75 -17.73
CA PRO A 44 12.21 5.62 -18.82
C PRO A 44 12.57 7.09 -18.55
N PRO A 45 12.66 7.95 -19.58
CA PRO A 45 12.95 9.37 -19.40
C PRO A 45 11.88 10.07 -18.56
N GLY A 46 12.30 11.04 -17.74
CA GLY A 46 11.42 11.81 -16.85
C GLY A 46 11.49 11.37 -15.38
N LEU A 47 12.14 10.24 -15.09
CA LEU A 47 12.29 9.69 -13.73
C LEU A 47 13.73 9.79 -13.21
N ASP A 48 14.50 10.74 -13.74
CA ASP A 48 15.92 10.91 -13.41
C ASP A 48 16.12 11.21 -11.89
N SER A 49 15.20 11.95 -11.26
CA SER A 49 15.25 12.27 -9.83
C SER A 49 15.01 11.02 -8.98
N GLU A 50 13.95 10.29 -9.30
CA GLU A 50 13.53 9.08 -8.61
C GLU A 50 14.61 7.98 -8.74
N ALA A 51 15.26 7.88 -9.91
CA ALA A 51 16.37 6.96 -10.13
C ALA A 51 17.60 7.30 -9.29
N ARG A 52 17.95 8.60 -9.13
CA ARG A 52 19.05 9.02 -8.25
C ARG A 52 18.76 8.70 -6.79
N GLU A 53 17.54 8.96 -6.34
CA GLU A 53 17.13 8.64 -4.96
C GLU A 53 17.25 7.14 -4.69
N VAL A 54 16.77 6.28 -5.60
CA VAL A 54 16.92 4.83 -5.46
C VAL A 54 18.40 4.43 -5.49
N ALA A 55 19.22 4.99 -6.37
CA ALA A 55 20.67 4.72 -6.44
C ALA A 55 21.38 5.08 -5.13
N TYR A 56 21.03 6.21 -4.55
CA TYR A 56 21.52 6.63 -3.24
C TYR A 56 21.11 5.61 -2.17
N LEU A 57 19.82 5.30 -2.06
CA LEU A 57 19.30 4.42 -1.01
C LEU A 57 19.93 3.02 -1.06
N VAL A 58 19.92 2.37 -2.21
CA VAL A 58 20.49 1.01 -2.34
C VAL A 58 21.99 0.98 -2.05
N SER A 59 22.73 2.05 -2.40
CA SER A 59 24.16 2.19 -2.09
C SER A 59 24.46 2.38 -0.60
N HIS A 60 23.51 2.93 0.17
CA HIS A 60 23.63 3.05 1.62
C HIS A 60 23.21 1.75 2.30
N LEU A 61 22.03 1.21 1.95
CA LEU A 61 21.52 -0.04 2.51
C LEU A 61 22.47 -1.22 2.27
N SER A 62 23.16 -1.27 1.13
CA SER A 62 24.18 -2.30 0.84
C SER A 62 25.33 -2.33 1.84
N ARG A 63 25.53 -1.26 2.60
CA ARG A 63 26.61 -1.11 3.60
C ARG A 63 26.06 -1.12 5.02
N THR A 64 24.91 -0.49 5.26
CA THR A 64 24.43 -0.19 6.61
C THR A 64 23.51 -1.26 7.19
N THR A 65 22.76 -1.99 6.36
CA THR A 65 21.83 -3.04 6.84
C THR A 65 22.21 -4.45 6.41
N LEU A 66 23.24 -4.60 5.56
CA LEU A 66 23.66 -5.92 5.06
C LEU A 66 24.04 -6.88 6.19
N SER A 67 24.78 -6.40 7.20
CA SER A 67 25.24 -7.20 8.34
C SER A 67 24.12 -7.82 9.17
N THR A 68 22.90 -7.27 9.11
CA THR A 68 21.75 -7.76 9.88
C THR A 68 21.10 -9.00 9.27
N ILE A 69 21.57 -9.46 8.10
CA ILE A 69 21.15 -10.72 7.46
C ILE A 69 22.33 -11.56 6.97
N GLY A 70 23.48 -10.95 6.68
CA GLY A 70 24.70 -11.66 6.30
C GLY A 70 25.78 -10.72 5.78
N ASN A 71 26.59 -11.16 4.82
CA ASN A 71 27.71 -10.38 4.30
C ASN A 71 27.89 -10.46 2.78
N ARG A 72 27.02 -11.22 2.09
CA ARG A 72 27.12 -11.40 0.64
C ARG A 72 26.35 -10.31 -0.08
N GLN A 73 27.01 -9.69 -1.03
CA GLN A 73 26.44 -8.69 -1.91
C GLN A 73 26.70 -9.08 -3.37
N LYS A 74 25.63 -9.18 -4.16
CA LYS A 74 25.73 -9.22 -5.62
C LYS A 74 24.99 -8.02 -6.21
N PRO A 75 25.48 -7.45 -7.32
CA PRO A 75 24.75 -6.43 -8.05
C PRO A 75 23.41 -6.94 -8.57
N ILE A 76 22.43 -6.05 -8.67
CA ILE A 76 21.11 -6.35 -9.23
C ILE A 76 20.68 -5.29 -10.26
N ASP A 77 19.94 -5.69 -11.29
CA ASP A 77 19.25 -4.76 -12.16
C ASP A 77 17.88 -4.40 -11.54
N ILE A 78 17.58 -3.10 -11.42
CA ILE A 78 16.30 -2.56 -10.93
C ILE A 78 15.62 -1.83 -12.08
N VAL A 79 14.43 -2.27 -12.49
CA VAL A 79 13.71 -1.75 -13.66
C VAL A 79 12.48 -0.94 -13.22
N PHE A 80 12.32 0.27 -13.74
CA PHE A 80 11.18 1.14 -13.41
C PHE A 80 10.07 1.07 -14.46
N HIS A 81 8.83 0.91 -13.99
CA HIS A 81 7.61 0.94 -14.78
C HIS A 81 6.71 2.08 -14.33
N ASN A 82 6.53 3.09 -15.20
CA ASN A 82 5.68 4.27 -14.93
C ASN A 82 4.36 4.28 -15.72
N LEU A 83 4.10 3.25 -16.52
CA LEU A 83 2.93 3.17 -17.37
C LEU A 83 1.76 2.42 -16.73
N THR A 84 2.01 1.55 -15.75
CA THR A 84 1.00 0.89 -14.93
C THR A 84 0.50 1.82 -13.82
N THR A 85 -0.77 1.69 -13.44
CA THR A 85 -1.46 2.36 -12.32
C THR A 85 -1.43 1.53 -11.04
N VAL A 86 -1.00 0.26 -11.12
CA VAL A 86 -0.89 -0.64 -9.98
C VAL A 86 0.34 -0.24 -9.15
N PRO A 87 0.21 0.02 -7.84
CA PRO A 87 1.33 0.22 -6.94
C PRO A 87 1.90 -1.14 -6.53
N ASN A 88 3.09 -1.50 -7.00
CA ASN A 88 3.74 -2.76 -6.62
C ASN A 88 5.26 -2.74 -6.87
N ALA A 89 5.96 -3.72 -6.31
CA ALA A 89 7.30 -4.09 -6.72
C ALA A 89 7.60 -5.55 -6.35
N TYR A 90 8.71 -6.08 -6.85
CA TYR A 90 9.21 -7.38 -6.42
C TYR A 90 10.70 -7.54 -6.69
N VAL A 91 11.31 -8.50 -6.00
CA VAL A 91 12.58 -9.14 -6.36
C VAL A 91 12.32 -10.60 -6.69
N GLN A 92 12.79 -11.05 -7.84
CA GLN A 92 12.71 -12.45 -8.22
C GLN A 92 14.08 -13.03 -8.58
N LEU A 93 14.16 -14.35 -8.57
CA LEU A 93 15.20 -15.12 -9.22
C LEU A 93 14.71 -15.55 -10.62
N ALA A 94 15.64 -16.00 -11.46
CA ALA A 94 15.38 -16.50 -12.82
C ALA A 94 14.64 -15.52 -13.76
N PRO A 95 15.26 -14.39 -14.15
CA PRO A 95 16.53 -13.87 -13.67
C PRO A 95 16.45 -12.98 -12.44
N PHE A 96 17.58 -12.89 -11.72
CA PHE A 96 17.79 -12.03 -10.57
C PHE A 96 17.71 -10.56 -10.94
N ARG A 97 16.55 -9.96 -10.65
CA ARG A 97 16.23 -8.56 -10.91
C ARG A 97 15.15 -8.07 -9.96
N SER A 98 15.00 -6.76 -9.89
CA SER A 98 13.88 -6.10 -9.24
C SER A 98 13.11 -5.22 -10.22
N GLU A 99 11.80 -5.11 -10.04
CA GLU A 99 10.94 -4.29 -10.89
C GLU A 99 10.03 -3.41 -10.03
N PHE A 100 10.03 -2.10 -10.26
CA PHE A 100 9.29 -1.10 -9.49
C PHE A 100 8.15 -0.52 -10.33
N GLN A 101 6.92 -0.60 -9.84
CA GLN A 101 5.75 0.02 -10.45
C GLN A 101 5.46 1.34 -9.74
N LEU A 102 5.82 2.45 -10.39
CA LEU A 102 6.03 3.74 -9.73
C LEU A 102 4.78 4.61 -9.56
N THR A 103 3.58 4.09 -9.86
CA THR A 103 2.37 4.83 -9.51
C THR A 103 2.12 4.70 -8.02
N PRO A 104 2.13 5.80 -7.24
CA PRO A 104 1.86 5.72 -5.82
C PRO A 104 0.42 5.30 -5.50
N PRO A 105 0.19 4.61 -4.37
CA PRO A 105 -1.15 4.39 -3.83
C PRO A 105 -1.78 5.72 -3.38
N GLN A 106 -3.10 5.81 -3.45
CA GLN A 106 -3.88 6.94 -2.89
C GLN A 106 -4.07 6.81 -1.38
N ASN A 107 -4.25 5.57 -0.89
CA ASN A 107 -4.48 5.30 0.52
C ASN A 107 -3.15 5.25 1.29
N SER A 108 -2.84 6.32 2.04
CA SER A 108 -1.61 6.36 2.84
C SER A 108 -1.71 5.54 4.14
N PHE A 109 -2.90 5.11 4.57
CA PHE A 109 -3.05 4.28 5.78
C PHE A 109 -2.55 2.84 5.58
N GLU A 110 -2.52 2.34 4.34
CA GLU A 110 -2.08 0.97 4.04
C GLU A 110 -0.56 0.85 3.86
N LEU A 111 0.03 1.77 3.09
CA LEU A 111 1.44 1.69 2.66
C LEU A 111 2.31 2.85 3.15
N GLY A 112 1.72 3.81 3.86
CA GLY A 112 2.40 4.99 4.35
C GLY A 112 2.44 6.14 3.33
N SER A 113 3.10 7.22 3.73
CA SER A 113 3.22 8.48 3.00
C SER A 113 4.62 8.78 2.50
N LEU A 114 5.61 7.94 2.81
CA LEU A 114 6.96 8.09 2.24
C LEU A 114 6.92 8.11 0.70
N PRO A 115 7.84 8.84 0.05
CA PRO A 115 7.92 8.84 -1.40
C PRO A 115 8.01 7.41 -1.95
N TRP A 116 7.14 7.07 -2.90
CA TRP A 116 6.86 5.68 -3.25
C TRP A 116 8.10 4.93 -3.75
N ASN A 117 8.92 5.57 -4.60
CA ASN A 117 10.20 5.03 -5.06
C ASN A 117 11.17 4.72 -3.90
N GLN A 118 11.13 5.52 -2.82
CA GLN A 118 11.96 5.30 -1.64
C GLN A 118 11.44 4.13 -0.82
N THR A 119 10.12 4.04 -0.58
CA THR A 119 9.50 2.88 0.08
C THR A 119 9.87 1.58 -0.63
N LEU A 120 9.73 1.55 -1.96
CA LEU A 120 10.11 0.40 -2.77
C LEU A 120 11.60 0.07 -2.67
N ALA A 121 12.47 1.08 -2.75
CA ALA A 121 13.91 0.86 -2.59
C ALA A 121 14.28 0.29 -1.22
N ILE A 122 13.63 0.73 -0.14
CA ILE A 122 13.89 0.23 1.20
C ILE A 122 13.40 -1.21 1.35
N HIS A 123 12.19 -1.50 0.90
CA HIS A 123 11.59 -2.83 1.03
C HIS A 123 12.28 -3.85 0.13
N GLU A 124 12.29 -3.62 -1.18
CA GLU A 124 12.76 -4.59 -2.17
C GLU A 124 14.26 -4.85 -2.04
N TYR A 125 15.05 -3.84 -1.67
CA TYR A 125 16.46 -4.05 -1.44
C TYR A 125 16.75 -4.98 -0.25
N ARG A 126 15.81 -5.12 0.70
CA ARG A 126 15.93 -6.16 1.73
C ARG A 126 15.85 -7.55 1.13
N HIS A 127 14.93 -7.79 0.19
CA HIS A 127 14.87 -9.08 -0.51
C HIS A 127 16.14 -9.36 -1.32
N VAL A 128 16.75 -8.34 -1.92
CA VAL A 128 18.07 -8.46 -2.58
C VAL A 128 19.12 -8.98 -1.59
N GLN A 129 19.18 -8.42 -0.39
CA GLN A 129 20.09 -8.88 0.66
C GLN A 129 19.77 -10.31 1.10
N GLN A 130 18.50 -10.66 1.29
CA GLN A 130 18.07 -12.01 1.66
C GLN A 130 18.47 -13.04 0.59
N TYR A 131 18.13 -12.81 -0.69
CA TYR A 131 18.51 -13.71 -1.79
C TYR A 131 20.03 -13.88 -1.94
N ASN A 132 20.80 -12.80 -1.79
CA ASN A 132 22.25 -12.84 -1.86
C ASN A 132 22.87 -13.73 -0.76
N ASN A 133 22.24 -13.77 0.42
CA ASN A 133 22.74 -14.51 1.58
C ASN A 133 22.17 -15.92 1.71
N PHE A 134 21.07 -16.26 1.04
CA PHE A 134 20.43 -17.58 1.17
C PHE A 134 20.91 -18.64 0.20
N ARG A 135 21.91 -18.36 -0.64
CA ARG A 135 22.64 -19.39 -1.41
C ARG A 135 23.73 -20.06 -0.56
N VAL A 136 23.35 -20.84 0.45
CA VAL A 136 24.24 -21.43 1.47
C VAL A 136 23.89 -22.88 1.76
N GLY A 137 24.85 -23.68 2.26
CA GLY A 137 24.60 -25.09 2.58
C GLY A 137 23.92 -25.85 1.44
N LEU A 138 22.83 -26.56 1.74
CA LEU A 138 22.10 -27.36 0.76
C LEU A 138 21.42 -26.52 -0.34
N SER A 139 20.95 -25.29 -0.07
CA SER A 139 20.35 -24.45 -1.13
C SER A 139 21.35 -24.09 -2.24
N LYS A 140 22.66 -24.03 -1.91
CA LYS A 140 23.72 -23.87 -2.91
C LYS A 140 23.80 -25.07 -3.85
N VAL A 141 23.48 -26.28 -3.40
CA VAL A 141 23.45 -27.48 -4.25
C VAL A 141 22.29 -27.39 -5.24
N PHE A 142 21.09 -27.01 -4.79
CA PHE A 142 19.97 -26.77 -5.69
C PHE A 142 20.29 -25.71 -6.73
N TYR A 143 21.00 -24.64 -6.35
CA TYR A 143 21.48 -23.65 -7.32
C TYR A 143 22.43 -24.24 -8.37
N ILE A 144 23.34 -25.15 -7.96
CA ILE A 144 24.27 -25.78 -8.91
C ILE A 144 23.51 -26.68 -9.90
N LEU A 145 22.46 -27.36 -9.44
CA LEU A 145 21.69 -28.31 -10.26
C LEU A 145 20.71 -27.64 -11.22
N ALA A 146 20.02 -26.59 -10.78
CA ALA A 146 18.91 -25.98 -11.52
C ALA A 146 18.98 -24.45 -11.54
N GLY A 147 20.16 -23.87 -11.34
CA GLY A 147 20.39 -22.43 -11.44
C GLY A 147 19.56 -21.62 -10.45
N GLN A 148 19.07 -20.47 -10.91
CA GLN A 148 18.30 -19.56 -10.07
C GLN A 148 16.92 -20.13 -9.69
N ASP A 149 16.31 -20.95 -10.54
CA ASP A 149 15.06 -21.67 -10.24
C ASP A 149 15.25 -22.67 -9.10
N GLY A 150 16.34 -23.45 -9.14
CA GLY A 150 16.70 -24.36 -8.06
C GLY A 150 16.87 -23.65 -6.72
N LEU A 151 17.55 -22.49 -6.72
CA LEU A 151 17.68 -21.67 -5.51
C LEU A 151 16.34 -21.13 -5.01
N ALA A 152 15.48 -20.65 -5.91
CA ALA A 152 14.15 -20.16 -5.55
C ALA A 152 13.32 -21.28 -4.90
N PHE A 153 13.33 -22.47 -5.48
CA PHE A 153 12.67 -23.65 -4.92
C PHE A 153 13.20 -23.98 -3.52
N ALA A 154 14.52 -24.07 -3.36
CA ALA A 154 15.14 -24.39 -2.07
C ALA A 154 14.83 -23.34 -0.98
N ASN A 155 14.85 -22.06 -1.35
CA ASN A 155 14.50 -20.96 -0.45
C ASN A 155 13.04 -21.02 0.00
N ASN A 156 12.10 -21.27 -0.92
CA ASN A 156 10.67 -21.39 -0.59
C ASN A 156 10.36 -22.60 0.31
N LEU A 157 11.13 -23.70 0.19
CA LEU A 157 10.99 -24.86 1.08
C LEU A 157 11.56 -24.63 2.48
N SER A 158 12.56 -23.76 2.61
CA SER A 158 13.33 -23.62 3.85
C SER A 158 12.99 -22.39 4.67
N VAL A 159 12.51 -21.31 4.04
CA VAL A 159 12.23 -20.02 4.68
C VAL A 159 10.79 -19.60 4.36
N PRO A 160 9.92 -19.40 5.36
CA PRO A 160 8.52 -19.08 5.13
C PRO A 160 8.34 -17.65 4.60
N ASN A 161 7.34 -17.43 3.72
CA ASN A 161 7.06 -16.11 3.12
C ASN A 161 6.89 -14.97 4.15
N TRP A 162 6.28 -15.23 5.31
CA TRP A 162 6.14 -14.21 6.35
C TRP A 162 7.49 -13.67 6.82
N PHE A 163 8.56 -14.48 6.81
CA PHE A 163 9.88 -14.01 7.21
C PHE A 163 10.47 -13.07 6.16
N TRP A 164 10.31 -13.39 4.87
CA TRP A 164 10.76 -12.53 3.77
C TRP A 164 10.15 -11.14 3.88
N GLU A 165 8.82 -11.07 3.94
CA GLU A 165 8.09 -9.80 4.00
C GLU A 165 8.26 -9.10 5.35
N GLY A 166 8.18 -9.85 6.45
CA GLY A 166 8.29 -9.31 7.80
C GLY A 166 9.62 -8.62 8.07
N ASP A 167 10.72 -9.20 7.61
CA ASP A 167 12.06 -8.63 7.76
C ASP A 167 12.28 -7.42 6.83
N ALA A 168 11.59 -7.37 5.68
CA ALA A 168 11.56 -6.20 4.82
C ALA A 168 10.72 -5.05 5.41
N VAL A 169 9.55 -5.34 6.00
CA VAL A 169 8.74 -4.35 6.74
C VAL A 169 9.47 -3.85 7.98
N TYR A 170 10.17 -4.75 8.69
CA TYR A 170 11.01 -4.34 9.82
C TYR A 170 12.11 -3.38 9.34
N GLN A 171 12.76 -3.66 8.20
CA GLN A 171 13.73 -2.72 7.63
C GLN A 171 13.09 -1.37 7.28
N GLU A 172 11.93 -1.32 6.62
CA GLU A 172 11.21 -0.07 6.36
C GLU A 172 11.06 0.77 7.63
N THR A 173 10.65 0.12 8.70
CA THR A 173 10.36 0.76 9.98
C THR A 173 11.65 1.16 10.68
N LEU A 174 12.71 0.37 10.57
CA LEU A 174 14.00 0.65 11.19
C LEU A 174 14.70 1.87 10.57
N VAL A 175 14.75 1.97 9.23
CA VAL A 175 15.63 2.97 8.57
C VAL A 175 14.92 4.26 8.14
N SER A 176 13.58 4.29 8.19
CA SER A 176 12.77 5.44 7.76
C SER A 176 12.08 6.12 8.93
N ARG A 177 11.49 7.30 8.67
CA ARG A 177 10.73 8.06 9.69
C ARG A 177 9.29 7.58 9.87
N GLN A 178 8.86 6.56 9.13
CA GLN A 178 7.51 6.02 9.18
C GLN A 178 7.56 4.49 9.09
N GLY A 179 7.53 3.91 7.88
CA GLY A 179 7.48 2.46 7.70
C GLY A 179 6.15 1.84 8.17
N ARG A 180 5.76 0.71 7.56
CA ARG A 180 4.44 0.11 7.84
C ARG A 180 4.26 -0.34 9.29
N GLY A 181 5.34 -0.66 10.01
CA GLY A 181 5.30 -0.99 11.43
C GLY A 181 4.76 0.11 12.34
N ARG A 182 4.79 1.38 11.90
CA ARG A 182 4.23 2.53 12.64
C ARG A 182 2.79 2.86 12.27
N LEU A 183 2.23 2.27 11.21
CA LEU A 183 0.86 2.55 10.77
C LEU A 183 -0.13 1.78 11.66
N PRO A 184 -1.08 2.45 12.33
CA PRO A 184 -2.05 1.76 13.19
C PRO A 184 -2.87 0.71 12.43
N LEU A 185 -3.33 1.03 11.21
CA LEU A 185 -4.08 0.11 10.37
C LEU A 185 -3.33 -1.20 10.06
N PHE A 186 -2.00 -1.17 9.95
CA PHE A 186 -1.19 -2.34 9.56
C PHE A 186 -1.33 -3.52 10.54
N LEU A 187 -1.43 -3.24 11.85
CA LEU A 187 -1.62 -4.27 12.89
C LEU A 187 -3.08 -4.47 13.31
N THR A 188 -3.97 -3.54 12.91
CA THR A 188 -5.39 -3.55 13.30
C THR A 188 -6.11 -4.84 12.91
N GLY A 189 -5.69 -5.51 11.83
CA GLY A 189 -6.21 -6.83 11.46
C GLY A 189 -6.06 -7.86 12.58
N PHE A 190 -4.86 -8.01 13.14
CA PHE A 190 -4.62 -8.95 14.24
C PHE A 190 -5.32 -8.52 15.52
N GLU A 191 -5.29 -7.23 15.83
CA GLU A 191 -5.99 -6.69 16.99
C GLU A 191 -7.49 -6.98 16.95
N SER A 192 -8.12 -6.84 15.78
CA SER A 192 -9.53 -7.15 15.59
C SER A 192 -9.87 -8.61 15.92
N LEU A 193 -8.97 -9.55 15.58
CA LEU A 193 -9.14 -10.96 15.95
C LEU A 193 -9.04 -11.14 17.47
N TRP A 194 -8.05 -10.51 18.11
CA TRP A 194 -7.84 -10.63 19.55
C TRP A 194 -8.99 -10.04 20.37
N ILE A 195 -9.42 -8.80 20.07
CA ILE A 195 -10.49 -8.15 20.81
C ILE A 195 -11.84 -8.87 20.66
N SER A 196 -12.03 -9.57 19.54
CA SER A 196 -13.20 -10.39 19.27
C SER A 196 -13.07 -11.84 19.77
N HIS A 197 -12.02 -12.20 20.50
CA HIS A 197 -11.74 -13.57 20.97
C HIS A 197 -11.82 -14.61 19.84
N THR A 198 -11.30 -14.24 18.66
CA THR A 198 -11.31 -15.10 17.48
C THR A 198 -10.04 -15.94 17.45
N ASP A 199 -10.15 -17.18 17.93
CA ASP A 199 -9.02 -18.10 18.02
C ASP A 199 -8.87 -18.95 16.76
N TYR A 200 -7.92 -18.57 15.90
CA TYR A 200 -7.58 -19.34 14.70
C TYR A 200 -6.37 -20.24 14.92
N SER A 201 -6.43 -21.43 14.32
CA SER A 201 -5.26 -22.32 14.28
C SER A 201 -4.11 -21.66 13.53
N TRP A 202 -2.88 -22.03 13.89
CA TRP A 202 -1.69 -21.53 13.21
C TRP A 202 -1.75 -21.73 11.70
N MET A 203 -2.26 -22.88 11.24
CA MET A 203 -2.37 -23.18 9.81
C MET A 203 -3.33 -22.24 9.09
N LYS A 204 -4.36 -21.72 9.77
CA LYS A 204 -5.25 -20.72 9.20
C LYS A 204 -4.60 -19.35 9.16
N ILE A 205 -3.98 -18.89 10.26
CA ILE A 205 -3.23 -17.62 10.29
C ILE A 205 -2.13 -17.60 9.23
N ARG A 206 -1.42 -18.71 9.04
CA ARG A 206 -0.31 -18.82 8.10
C ARG A 206 -0.75 -18.88 6.63
N ASN A 207 -1.87 -19.54 6.32
CA ASN A 207 -2.29 -19.82 4.94
C ASN A 207 -3.49 -19.00 4.46
N GLY A 208 -4.14 -18.24 5.35
CA GLY A 208 -5.32 -17.44 5.03
C GLY A 208 -6.64 -18.23 5.01
N SER A 209 -7.71 -17.56 4.58
CA SER A 209 -9.04 -18.15 4.40
C SER A 209 -9.84 -17.39 3.34
N TYR A 210 -10.66 -18.11 2.57
CA TYR A 210 -11.64 -17.52 1.65
C TYR A 210 -13.01 -17.27 2.29
N ARG A 211 -13.16 -17.57 3.58
CA ARG A 211 -14.44 -17.45 4.31
C ARG A 211 -14.33 -16.53 5.51
N ASP A 212 -13.18 -16.53 6.16
CA ASP A 212 -12.90 -15.78 7.37
C ASP A 212 -11.87 -14.70 7.07
N TYR A 213 -11.97 -13.54 7.71
CA TYR A 213 -10.92 -12.54 7.59
C TYR A 213 -9.67 -13.04 8.31
N VAL A 214 -8.55 -13.10 7.62
CA VAL A 214 -7.25 -13.46 8.19
C VAL A 214 -6.26 -12.41 7.70
N PRO A 215 -5.58 -11.67 8.60
CA PRO A 215 -4.51 -10.76 8.21
C PRO A 215 -3.45 -11.50 7.41
N ASP A 216 -2.85 -10.83 6.43
CA ASP A 216 -1.86 -11.47 5.58
C ASP A 216 -0.50 -11.67 6.28
N HIS A 217 0.47 -12.15 5.50
CA HIS A 217 1.78 -12.55 6.01
C HIS A 217 2.72 -11.36 6.32
N TYR A 218 2.41 -10.13 5.90
CA TYR A 218 3.22 -8.94 6.19
C TYR A 218 3.15 -8.55 7.67
N PRO A 219 1.97 -8.27 8.29
CA PRO A 219 1.90 -7.94 9.71
C PRO A 219 2.26 -9.14 10.58
N LEU A 220 1.91 -10.37 10.17
CA LEU A 220 2.36 -11.58 10.86
C LEU A 220 3.88 -11.62 10.91
N GLY A 221 4.51 -11.42 9.75
CA GLY A 221 5.95 -11.46 9.60
C GLY A 221 6.65 -10.39 10.41
N TYR A 222 6.14 -9.16 10.34
CA TYR A 222 6.67 -8.03 11.09
C TYR A 222 6.65 -8.31 12.59
N MET A 223 5.52 -8.77 13.15
CA MET A 223 5.42 -9.09 14.57
C MET A 223 6.42 -10.18 14.99
N MET A 224 6.54 -11.25 14.19
CA MET A 224 7.52 -12.31 14.46
C MET A 224 8.94 -11.77 14.46
N VAL A 225 9.30 -10.97 13.45
CA VAL A 225 10.65 -10.43 13.28
C VAL A 225 10.99 -9.42 14.37
N ALA A 226 10.09 -8.48 14.65
CA ALA A 226 10.21 -7.50 15.71
C ALA A 226 10.42 -8.18 17.06
N TYR A 227 9.56 -9.13 17.43
CA TYR A 227 9.71 -9.91 18.66
C TYR A 227 11.04 -10.66 18.72
N GLY A 228 11.46 -11.27 17.61
CA GLY A 228 12.73 -11.98 17.53
C GLY A 228 13.94 -11.08 17.85
N ARG A 229 13.96 -9.85 17.34
CA ARG A 229 15.02 -8.87 17.61
C ARG A 229 14.93 -8.33 19.03
N GLU A 230 13.73 -7.98 19.46
CA GLU A 230 13.46 -7.48 20.81
C GLU A 230 13.92 -8.46 21.90
N LYS A 231 13.61 -9.76 21.70
CA LYS A 231 13.86 -10.77 22.72
C LYS A 231 15.25 -11.40 22.65
N TYR A 232 15.81 -11.57 21.45
CA TYR A 232 17.02 -12.38 21.23
C TYR A 232 18.19 -11.61 20.60
N GLY A 233 18.01 -10.31 20.32
CA GLY A 233 19.05 -9.42 19.80
C GLY A 233 19.10 -9.31 18.28
N ASP A 234 19.85 -8.32 17.79
CA ASP A 234 19.88 -7.91 16.38
C ASP A 234 20.43 -8.98 15.42
N ASP A 235 21.27 -9.89 15.92
CA ASP A 235 21.92 -10.95 15.13
C ASP A 235 21.06 -12.23 15.04
N PHE A 236 19.94 -12.29 15.75
CA PHE A 236 19.07 -13.47 15.84
C PHE A 236 18.61 -13.94 14.46
N TRP A 237 18.13 -13.02 13.62
CA TRP A 237 17.60 -13.36 12.30
C TRP A 237 18.68 -13.67 11.27
N ALA A 238 19.86 -13.06 11.37
CA ALA A 238 21.00 -13.44 10.54
C ALA A 238 21.36 -14.91 10.76
N ARG A 239 21.51 -15.33 12.03
CA ARG A 239 21.82 -16.73 12.39
C ARG A 239 20.70 -17.69 12.02
N THR A 240 19.46 -17.34 12.37
CA THR A 240 18.29 -18.20 12.14
C THR A 240 18.03 -18.42 10.66
N ALA A 241 18.02 -17.35 9.86
CA ALA A 241 17.75 -17.46 8.42
C ALA A 241 18.89 -18.18 7.68
N MET A 242 20.15 -17.97 8.08
CA MET A 242 21.28 -18.73 7.53
C MET A 242 21.18 -20.23 7.81
N ASP A 243 20.85 -20.62 9.05
CA ASP A 243 20.67 -22.02 9.41
C ASP A 243 19.51 -22.67 8.64
N ALA A 244 18.40 -21.93 8.49
CA ALA A 244 17.24 -22.37 7.72
C ALA A 244 17.59 -22.57 6.23
N ALA A 245 18.14 -21.55 5.56
CA ALA A 245 18.52 -21.60 4.15
C ALA A 245 19.59 -22.66 3.86
N ALA A 246 20.46 -22.96 4.82
CA ALA A 246 21.44 -24.04 4.73
C ALA A 246 20.82 -25.44 4.91
N PHE A 247 19.53 -25.53 5.19
CA PHE A 247 18.80 -26.75 5.58
C PHE A 247 19.41 -27.45 6.81
N LYS A 248 19.93 -26.68 7.79
CA LYS A 248 20.37 -27.28 9.06
C LYS A 248 19.14 -27.82 9.79
N GLY A 249 19.09 -29.14 9.93
CA GLY A 249 17.92 -29.84 10.43
C GLY A 249 17.01 -30.43 9.34
N PHE A 250 17.35 -30.32 8.06
CA PHE A 250 16.71 -30.94 6.87
C PHE A 250 15.17 -30.85 6.81
N PHE A 251 14.46 -31.63 7.61
CA PHE A 251 13.01 -31.51 7.81
C PHE A 251 12.66 -30.33 8.74
N TYR A 252 11.81 -29.42 8.26
CA TYR A 252 11.41 -28.19 8.92
C TYR A 252 12.60 -27.33 9.39
N PRO A 253 13.49 -26.94 8.45
CA PRO A 253 14.76 -26.30 8.80
C PRO A 253 14.56 -24.98 9.54
N PHE A 254 13.56 -24.17 9.16
CA PHE A 254 13.24 -22.92 9.87
C PHE A 254 12.84 -23.14 11.33
N GLN A 255 11.97 -24.12 11.59
CA GLN A 255 11.50 -24.40 12.96
C GLN A 255 12.64 -24.87 13.85
N LYS A 256 13.55 -25.69 13.30
CA LYS A 256 14.76 -26.13 13.99
C LYS A 256 15.75 -25.00 14.20
N ALA A 257 15.89 -24.10 13.24
CA ALA A 257 16.72 -22.90 13.37
C ALA A 257 16.21 -21.98 14.48
N ILE A 258 14.88 -21.76 14.57
CA ILE A 258 14.28 -21.03 15.70
C ILE A 258 14.58 -21.75 17.01
N LYS A 259 14.33 -23.06 17.10
CA LYS A 259 14.59 -23.83 18.33
C LYS A 259 16.02 -23.71 18.81
N LYS A 260 16.97 -23.76 17.88
CA LYS A 260 18.39 -23.64 18.18
C LYS A 260 18.78 -22.24 18.67
N ASN A 261 18.31 -21.19 17.99
CA ASN A 261 18.78 -19.82 18.26
C ASN A 261 17.96 -19.11 19.36
N ALA A 262 16.70 -19.49 19.56
CA ALA A 262 15.81 -18.94 20.59
C ALA A 262 15.79 -19.78 21.88
N GLY A 263 16.28 -21.02 21.84
CA GLY A 263 16.25 -21.96 22.96
C GLY A 263 14.86 -22.55 23.28
N ILE A 264 13.82 -22.19 22.51
CA ILE A 264 12.43 -22.62 22.72
C ILE A 264 11.82 -23.23 21.45
N PRO A 265 10.86 -24.16 21.55
CA PRO A 265 10.18 -24.70 20.37
C PRO A 265 9.52 -23.62 19.51
N TYR A 266 9.41 -23.88 18.20
CA TYR A 266 8.79 -22.93 17.26
C TYR A 266 7.36 -22.53 17.65
N ASP A 267 6.58 -23.48 18.17
CA ASP A 267 5.22 -23.20 18.65
C ASP A 267 5.19 -22.22 19.82
N SER A 268 6.10 -22.38 20.78
CA SER A 268 6.26 -21.46 21.90
C SER A 268 6.72 -20.08 21.43
N PHE A 269 7.64 -20.02 20.45
CA PHE A 269 8.12 -18.76 19.87
C PHE A 269 6.98 -17.97 19.21
N ARG A 270 6.19 -18.60 18.33
CA ARG A 270 5.11 -17.89 17.63
C ARG A 270 4.00 -17.43 18.59
N ILE A 271 3.70 -18.20 19.63
CA ILE A 271 2.72 -17.80 20.66
C ILE A 271 3.27 -16.60 21.42
N ALA A 272 4.51 -16.67 21.91
CA ALA A 272 5.12 -15.58 22.65
C ALA A 272 5.24 -14.29 21.83
N ALA A 273 5.50 -14.41 20.51
CA ALA A 273 5.53 -13.28 19.60
C ALA A 273 4.16 -12.61 19.44
N LEU A 274 3.07 -13.37 19.24
CA LEU A 274 1.73 -12.77 19.13
C LEU A 274 1.26 -12.19 20.47
N ASP A 275 1.50 -12.92 21.57
CA ASP A 275 1.20 -12.47 22.93
C ASP A 275 1.89 -11.14 23.26
N TYR A 276 3.11 -10.92 22.79
CA TYR A 276 3.86 -9.68 23.03
C TYR A 276 3.11 -8.44 22.52
N PHE A 277 2.47 -8.52 21.35
CA PHE A 277 1.65 -7.43 20.80
C PHE A 277 0.26 -7.39 21.43
N GLN A 278 -0.37 -8.56 21.63
CA GLN A 278 -1.71 -8.64 22.20
C GLN A 278 -1.80 -8.02 23.61
N ARG A 279 -0.77 -8.21 24.45
CA ARG A 279 -0.74 -7.71 25.84
C ARG A 279 -0.62 -6.18 25.94
N GLN A 280 -0.26 -5.50 24.85
CA GLN A 280 -0.18 -4.04 24.81
C GLN A 280 -1.55 -3.40 24.54
N LEU A 281 -2.56 -4.21 24.18
CA LEU A 281 -3.92 -3.72 24.01
C LEU A 281 -4.56 -3.36 25.36
N PRO A 282 -5.21 -2.19 25.48
CA PRO A 282 -5.87 -1.81 26.73
C PRO A 282 -7.10 -2.69 26.96
N GLU A 283 -7.41 -2.99 28.23
CA GLU A 283 -8.54 -3.89 28.60
C GLU A 283 -9.89 -3.45 27.98
N LYS A 284 -10.14 -2.14 27.91
CA LYS A 284 -11.34 -1.56 27.28
C LYS A 284 -11.51 -1.91 25.79
N ALA A 285 -10.45 -2.31 25.09
CA ALA A 285 -10.50 -2.72 23.70
C ALA A 285 -11.41 -3.94 23.48
N TYR A 286 -11.52 -4.82 24.48
CA TYR A 286 -12.25 -6.09 24.40
C TYR A 286 -13.78 -5.94 24.59
N SER A 287 -14.25 -4.76 24.99
CA SER A 287 -15.66 -4.43 25.21
C SER A 287 -16.19 -3.33 24.29
N GLY A 288 -15.36 -2.78 23.40
CA GLY A 288 -15.76 -1.76 22.43
C GLY A 288 -16.73 -2.26 21.35
N PRO A 289 -17.39 -1.36 20.60
CA PRO A 289 -18.37 -1.73 19.57
C PRO A 289 -17.84 -2.72 18.52
N ALA A 290 -16.60 -2.53 18.06
CA ALA A 290 -15.94 -3.41 17.10
C ALA A 290 -15.77 -4.84 17.66
N ALA A 291 -15.39 -4.96 18.93
CA ALA A 291 -15.24 -6.24 19.61
C ALA A 291 -16.58 -6.95 19.73
N VAL A 292 -17.64 -6.24 20.15
CA VAL A 292 -19.00 -6.76 20.29
C VAL A 292 -19.53 -7.27 18.94
N TYR A 293 -19.40 -6.48 17.87
CA TYR A 293 -19.85 -6.88 16.55
C TYR A 293 -19.08 -8.11 16.06
N GLY A 294 -17.75 -8.10 16.13
CA GLY A 294 -16.91 -9.22 15.68
C GLY A 294 -17.20 -10.53 16.43
N LYS A 295 -17.45 -10.48 17.76
CA LYS A 295 -17.88 -11.65 18.56
C LYS A 295 -19.20 -12.25 18.09
N GLY A 296 -20.10 -11.41 17.57
CA GLY A 296 -21.40 -11.83 17.05
C GLY A 296 -21.35 -12.48 15.67
N GLN A 297 -20.22 -12.42 14.96
CA GLN A 297 -20.08 -12.95 13.61
C GLN A 297 -19.23 -14.21 13.57
N ARG A 298 -19.69 -15.21 12.82
CA ARG A 298 -18.95 -16.47 12.64
C ARG A 298 -17.86 -16.37 11.56
N HIS A 299 -18.10 -15.56 10.53
CA HIS A 299 -17.32 -15.47 9.30
C HIS A 299 -17.21 -14.01 8.86
N PHE A 300 -16.32 -13.74 7.90
CA PHE A 300 -16.28 -12.43 7.26
C PHE A 300 -17.64 -12.12 6.63
N VAL A 301 -18.14 -10.91 6.87
CA VAL A 301 -19.44 -10.47 6.36
C VAL A 301 -19.23 -9.64 5.11
N ALA A 302 -18.70 -8.43 5.27
CA ALA A 302 -18.39 -7.49 4.20
C ALA A 302 -17.65 -6.27 4.75
N ASP A 303 -16.95 -5.57 3.87
CA ASP A 303 -16.49 -4.20 4.10
C ASP A 303 -17.53 -3.20 3.58
N GLU A 304 -17.88 -2.23 4.44
CA GLU A 304 -18.78 -1.13 4.13
C GLU A 304 -17.99 0.18 4.05
N LEU A 305 -17.75 0.65 2.82
CA LEU A 305 -16.75 1.66 2.51
C LEU A 305 -17.36 2.94 1.90
N PHE A 306 -16.74 4.07 2.20
CA PHE A 306 -17.05 5.43 1.72
C PHE A 306 -18.54 5.81 1.86
N PRO A 307 -19.13 5.71 3.07
CA PRO A 307 -20.53 6.05 3.29
C PRO A 307 -20.84 7.53 3.02
N GLN A 308 -21.96 7.81 2.37
CA GLN A 308 -22.45 9.16 2.08
C GLN A 308 -23.97 9.22 2.26
N PHE A 309 -24.50 10.29 2.84
CA PHE A 309 -25.94 10.48 2.97
C PHE A 309 -26.56 10.87 1.63
N THR A 310 -27.68 10.23 1.28
CA THR A 310 -28.50 10.63 0.12
C THR A 310 -29.71 11.47 0.53
N ASP A 311 -30.17 11.29 1.77
CA ASP A 311 -31.20 12.09 2.44
C ASP A 311 -31.07 11.93 3.96
N SER A 312 -32.04 12.44 4.74
CA SER A 312 -32.02 12.37 6.20
C SER A 312 -32.08 10.95 6.76
N ASN A 313 -32.49 9.96 5.98
CA ASN A 313 -32.74 8.59 6.40
C ASN A 313 -31.96 7.55 5.58
N GLN A 314 -31.37 7.89 4.45
CA GLN A 314 -30.70 6.95 3.56
C GLN A 314 -29.21 7.24 3.40
N LEU A 315 -28.44 6.15 3.33
CA LEU A 315 -27.01 6.14 3.05
C LEU A 315 -26.76 5.37 1.74
N ILE A 316 -25.74 5.81 1.03
CA ILE A 316 -25.09 5.03 -0.02
C ILE A 316 -23.65 4.73 0.38
N PHE A 317 -23.20 3.51 0.12
CA PHE A 317 -21.82 3.08 0.36
C PHE A 317 -21.44 1.96 -0.61
N LEU A 318 -20.16 1.64 -0.64
CA LEU A 318 -19.62 0.48 -1.34
C LEU A 318 -19.63 -0.72 -0.39
N ASN A 319 -20.31 -1.79 -0.76
CA ASN A 319 -20.25 -3.06 -0.06
C ASN A 319 -19.33 -4.04 -0.81
N SER A 320 -18.33 -4.58 -0.13
CA SER A 320 -17.37 -5.56 -0.69
C SER A 320 -17.37 -6.81 0.17
N SER A 321 -17.54 -8.00 -0.41
CA SER A 321 -17.54 -9.27 0.33
C SER A 321 -16.75 -10.34 -0.41
N TYR A 322 -16.45 -11.47 0.25
CA TYR A 322 -15.85 -12.62 -0.43
C TYR A 322 -16.85 -13.40 -1.32
N ARG A 323 -18.15 -13.10 -1.24
CA ARG A 323 -19.20 -13.84 -1.95
C ARG A 323 -19.64 -13.17 -3.25
N LEU A 324 -19.59 -11.84 -3.30
CA LEU A 324 -20.11 -11.04 -4.40
C LEU A 324 -19.13 -9.93 -4.76
N PRO A 325 -19.02 -9.57 -6.05
CA PRO A 325 -18.23 -8.40 -6.46
C PRO A 325 -18.68 -7.13 -5.74
N PRO A 326 -17.76 -6.17 -5.50
CA PRO A 326 -18.11 -4.91 -4.86
C PRO A 326 -19.26 -4.19 -5.57
N ALA A 327 -20.19 -3.65 -4.80
CA ALA A 327 -21.39 -2.99 -5.32
C ALA A 327 -21.74 -1.73 -4.55
N PHE A 328 -22.27 -0.73 -5.25
CA PHE A 328 -22.94 0.38 -4.60
C PHE A 328 -24.26 -0.12 -4.02
N VAL A 329 -24.50 0.16 -2.75
CA VAL A 329 -25.70 -0.26 -2.02
C VAL A 329 -26.35 0.95 -1.34
N LYS A 330 -27.68 0.93 -1.23
CA LYS A 330 -28.43 1.84 -0.37
C LYS A 330 -28.87 1.13 0.89
N GLN A 331 -28.88 1.84 2.00
CA GLN A 331 -29.36 1.36 3.28
C GLN A 331 -30.08 2.50 4.01
N GLU A 332 -31.17 2.17 4.72
CA GLU A 332 -31.69 3.11 5.71
C GLU A 332 -30.71 3.23 6.89
N ALA A 333 -30.38 4.45 7.28
CA ALA A 333 -29.42 4.73 8.33
C ALA A 333 -29.83 4.03 9.64
N GLY A 334 -28.95 3.19 10.17
CA GLY A 334 -29.20 2.40 11.39
C GLY A 334 -30.00 1.10 11.20
N LYS A 335 -30.43 0.75 9.98
CA LYS A 335 -31.07 -0.54 9.68
C LYS A 335 -30.13 -1.48 8.96
N GLU A 336 -30.31 -2.79 9.10
CA GLU A 336 -29.41 -3.78 8.48
C GLU A 336 -29.71 -4.10 7.02
N LYS A 337 -30.95 -3.87 6.55
CA LYS A 337 -31.36 -4.27 5.21
C LYS A 337 -30.75 -3.38 4.13
N GLN A 338 -29.95 -3.98 3.26
CA GLN A 338 -29.27 -3.32 2.15
C GLN A 338 -29.95 -3.60 0.81
N TYR A 339 -29.95 -2.61 -0.07
CA TYR A 339 -30.47 -2.69 -1.43
C TYR A 339 -29.36 -2.40 -2.43
N ARG A 340 -28.94 -3.41 -3.18
CA ARG A 340 -27.90 -3.26 -4.21
C ARG A 340 -28.40 -2.40 -5.36
N ILE A 341 -27.67 -1.34 -5.67
CA ILE A 341 -27.89 -0.50 -6.85
C ILE A 341 -27.24 -1.16 -8.06
N LYS A 342 -25.93 -1.37 -8.02
CA LYS A 342 -25.14 -1.85 -9.16
C LYS A 342 -23.78 -2.40 -8.70
N PHE A 343 -23.32 -3.47 -9.34
CA PHE A 343 -21.92 -3.89 -9.22
C PHE A 343 -21.00 -2.82 -9.80
N ARG A 344 -19.97 -2.47 -9.06
CA ARG A 344 -18.96 -1.51 -9.49
C ARG A 344 -17.99 -2.18 -10.48
N SER A 345 -17.47 -1.40 -11.43
CA SER A 345 -16.33 -1.86 -12.23
C SER A 345 -15.11 -2.16 -11.33
N VAL A 346 -14.17 -2.98 -11.83
CA VAL A 346 -12.88 -3.21 -11.18
C VAL A 346 -12.13 -1.88 -11.06
N THR A 347 -11.52 -1.62 -9.91
CA THR A 347 -10.75 -0.41 -9.63
C THR A 347 -9.57 -0.73 -8.72
N LEU A 348 -8.64 0.21 -8.63
CA LEU A 348 -7.49 0.20 -7.71
C LEU A 348 -7.70 1.11 -6.50
N ASP A 349 -8.70 2.00 -6.54
CA ASP A 349 -9.08 2.90 -5.46
C ASP A 349 -10.59 2.79 -5.23
N ASP A 350 -10.96 2.52 -3.98
CA ASP A 350 -12.36 2.31 -3.60
C ASP A 350 -13.17 3.60 -3.44
N ALA A 351 -12.50 4.75 -3.44
CA ALA A 351 -13.16 6.05 -3.30
C ALA A 351 -14.16 6.34 -4.42
N PHE A 352 -15.32 6.85 -4.03
CA PHE A 352 -16.32 7.41 -4.93
C PHE A 352 -16.92 8.69 -4.33
N SER A 353 -17.60 9.47 -5.16
CA SER A 353 -18.38 10.64 -4.72
C SER A 353 -19.81 10.53 -5.22
N TYR A 354 -20.75 10.93 -4.37
CA TYR A 354 -22.18 10.97 -4.66
C TYR A 354 -22.70 12.41 -4.53
N ARG A 355 -23.43 12.88 -5.55
CA ARG A 355 -24.17 14.14 -5.52
C ARG A 355 -25.26 14.12 -6.59
N ASP A 356 -26.43 14.68 -6.29
CA ASP A 356 -27.56 14.87 -7.23
C ASP A 356 -27.84 13.63 -8.10
N HIS A 357 -28.08 12.51 -7.42
CA HIS A 357 -28.35 11.20 -8.02
C HIS A 357 -27.26 10.66 -8.95
N LYS A 358 -26.04 11.19 -8.88
CA LYS A 358 -24.88 10.73 -9.66
C LYS A 358 -23.80 10.19 -8.73
N ILE A 359 -23.14 9.12 -9.18
CA ILE A 359 -21.96 8.53 -8.55
C ILE A 359 -20.81 8.65 -9.53
N VAL A 360 -19.73 9.30 -9.11
CA VAL A 360 -18.47 9.33 -9.84
C VAL A 360 -17.44 8.47 -9.13
N TYR A 361 -16.76 7.62 -9.89
CA TYR A 361 -15.77 6.68 -9.37
C TYR A 361 -14.72 6.35 -10.43
N THR A 362 -13.66 5.65 -10.06
CA THR A 362 -12.62 5.22 -11.00
C THR A 362 -12.77 3.76 -11.40
N ALA A 363 -12.24 3.40 -12.56
CA ALA A 363 -12.19 2.03 -13.04
C ALA A 363 -10.85 1.72 -13.70
N TYR A 364 -10.34 0.52 -13.44
CA TYR A 364 -9.16 -0.04 -14.05
C TYR A 364 -9.46 -0.52 -15.48
N GLU A 365 -8.61 -0.13 -16.43
CA GLU A 365 -8.63 -0.63 -17.81
C GLU A 365 -7.23 -1.11 -18.23
N PRO A 366 -7.05 -2.40 -18.59
CA PRO A 366 -5.77 -2.87 -19.11
C PRO A 366 -5.53 -2.35 -20.53
N ASP A 367 -4.27 -2.17 -20.92
CA ASP A 367 -3.94 -2.03 -22.33
C ASP A 367 -4.02 -3.41 -23.01
N LEU A 368 -4.78 -3.47 -24.12
CA LEU A 368 -5.03 -4.74 -24.83
C LEU A 368 -3.76 -5.37 -25.42
N ARG A 369 -2.66 -4.61 -25.57
CA ARG A 369 -1.41 -5.09 -26.16
C ARG A 369 -0.26 -5.15 -25.16
N TRP A 370 -0.14 -4.18 -24.25
CA TRP A 370 1.03 -4.01 -23.39
C TRP A 370 0.68 -4.20 -21.92
N GLY A 371 1.02 -5.34 -21.33
CA GLY A 371 0.78 -5.69 -19.93
C GLY A 371 1.48 -4.81 -18.90
N TRP A 372 2.55 -4.09 -19.26
CA TRP A 372 3.15 -3.05 -18.39
C TRP A 372 2.51 -1.66 -18.55
N ARG A 373 1.36 -1.58 -19.23
CA ARG A 373 0.58 -0.36 -19.38
C ARG A 373 -0.88 -0.63 -19.09
N ASP A 374 -1.46 0.20 -18.26
CA ASP A 374 -2.87 0.16 -17.93
C ASP A 374 -3.33 1.59 -17.59
N TYR A 375 -4.61 1.74 -17.26
CA TYR A 375 -5.26 3.02 -17.10
C TYR A 375 -6.22 3.00 -15.92
N SER A 376 -6.39 4.17 -15.31
CA SER A 376 -7.47 4.46 -14.37
C SER A 376 -8.34 5.55 -14.97
N VAL A 377 -9.59 5.20 -15.30
CA VAL A 377 -10.56 6.07 -15.97
C VAL A 377 -11.70 6.46 -15.04
N ILE A 378 -12.29 7.63 -15.26
CA ILE A 378 -13.45 8.08 -14.51
C ILE A 378 -14.72 7.52 -15.15
N ARG A 379 -15.61 7.03 -14.31
CA ARG A 379 -16.95 6.55 -14.67
C ARG A 379 -17.99 7.36 -13.92
N LEU A 380 -19.10 7.63 -14.60
CA LEU A 380 -20.27 8.32 -14.07
C LEU A 380 -21.47 7.39 -14.15
N LEU A 381 -22.00 7.02 -12.99
CA LEU A 381 -23.24 6.27 -12.84
C LEU A 381 -24.35 7.24 -12.43
N ASP A 382 -25.33 7.40 -13.31
CA ASP A 382 -26.54 8.16 -13.06
C ASP A 382 -27.62 7.21 -12.51
N LEU A 383 -28.14 7.50 -11.31
CA LEU A 383 -29.07 6.63 -10.60
C LEU A 383 -30.52 6.74 -11.11
N GLU A 384 -30.87 7.83 -11.78
CA GLU A 384 -32.20 8.03 -12.36
C GLU A 384 -32.33 7.21 -13.65
N THR A 385 -31.37 7.40 -14.56
CA THR A 385 -31.32 6.71 -15.86
C THR A 385 -30.71 5.31 -15.78
N LYS A 386 -30.05 4.97 -14.65
CA LYS A 386 -29.25 3.75 -14.43
C LYS A 386 -28.07 3.59 -15.40
N LYS A 387 -27.73 4.64 -16.14
CA LYS A 387 -26.65 4.62 -17.15
C LYS A 387 -25.30 4.77 -16.46
N ASP A 388 -24.40 3.84 -16.76
CA ASP A 388 -23.00 3.90 -16.33
C ASP A 388 -22.12 4.20 -17.54
N SER A 389 -21.61 5.43 -17.58
CA SER A 389 -20.86 5.98 -18.70
C SER A 389 -19.39 6.13 -18.35
N ARG A 390 -18.53 5.82 -19.32
CA ARG A 390 -17.09 6.09 -19.22
C ARG A 390 -16.85 7.55 -19.62
N LEU A 391 -16.37 8.35 -18.68
CA LEU A 391 -16.13 9.78 -18.86
C LEU A 391 -14.75 10.04 -19.48
N THR A 392 -13.73 9.31 -19.06
CA THR A 392 -12.36 9.47 -19.58
C THR A 392 -11.81 8.18 -20.20
N ARG A 393 -10.72 8.27 -20.96
CA ARG A 393 -10.11 7.12 -21.65
C ARG A 393 -8.59 7.24 -21.63
N LYS A 394 -7.91 6.12 -21.37
CA LYS A 394 -6.44 6.05 -21.36
C LYS A 394 -5.78 7.06 -20.41
N THR A 395 -6.37 7.24 -19.23
CA THR A 395 -5.96 8.22 -18.21
C THR A 395 -5.35 7.54 -16.98
N LYS A 396 -4.90 8.35 -16.02
CA LYS A 396 -4.45 7.93 -14.69
C LYS A 396 -5.12 8.81 -13.64
N TYR A 397 -6.46 8.73 -13.59
CA TYR A 397 -7.27 9.50 -12.66
C TYR A 397 -7.59 8.73 -11.39
N PHE A 398 -7.62 9.42 -10.26
CA PHE A 398 -7.89 8.85 -8.94
C PHE A 398 -8.79 9.75 -8.10
N SER A 399 -9.48 9.15 -7.13
CA SER A 399 -10.30 9.81 -6.09
C SER A 399 -11.14 11.02 -6.58
N PRO A 400 -12.10 10.83 -7.53
CA PRO A 400 -12.89 11.94 -8.07
C PRO A 400 -13.93 12.48 -7.09
N ASP A 401 -14.28 13.76 -7.24
CA ASP A 401 -15.37 14.42 -6.51
C ASP A 401 -16.21 15.31 -7.43
N ILE A 402 -17.52 15.38 -7.19
CA ILE A 402 -18.46 16.19 -7.98
C ILE A 402 -18.49 17.63 -7.42
N SER A 403 -18.63 18.65 -8.27
CA SER A 403 -18.77 20.06 -7.84
C SER A 403 -20.14 20.36 -7.22
N PRO A 404 -20.28 21.40 -6.36
CA PRO A 404 -21.55 21.71 -5.69
C PRO A 404 -22.72 21.93 -6.66
N ASP A 405 -22.46 22.52 -7.81
CA ASP A 405 -23.43 22.71 -8.90
C ASP A 405 -23.68 21.47 -9.78
N SER A 406 -22.99 20.35 -9.51
CA SER A 406 -23.06 19.10 -10.27
C SER A 406 -22.73 19.21 -11.76
N LYS A 407 -21.94 20.20 -12.17
CA LYS A 407 -21.52 20.38 -13.58
C LYS A 407 -20.09 19.92 -13.86
N SER A 408 -19.27 19.75 -12.82
CA SER A 408 -17.87 19.38 -12.99
C SER A 408 -17.42 18.31 -12.01
N VAL A 409 -16.27 17.70 -12.30
CA VAL A 409 -15.62 16.68 -11.49
C VAL A 409 -14.17 17.11 -11.29
N VAL A 410 -13.70 17.15 -10.05
CA VAL A 410 -12.27 17.21 -9.76
C VAL A 410 -11.71 15.79 -9.63
N ALA A 411 -10.51 15.55 -10.13
CA ALA A 411 -9.81 14.28 -9.94
C ALA A 411 -8.29 14.47 -9.85
N VAL A 412 -7.63 13.57 -9.12
CA VAL A 412 -6.18 13.49 -9.06
C VAL A 412 -5.66 12.88 -10.36
N ASN A 413 -4.78 13.58 -11.08
CA ASN A 413 -4.11 13.07 -12.27
C ASN A 413 -2.64 12.78 -11.99
N LEU A 414 -2.24 11.51 -12.10
CA LEU A 414 -0.84 11.11 -12.02
C LEU A 414 -0.27 10.92 -13.43
N THR A 415 0.51 11.89 -13.88
CA THR A 415 1.13 11.85 -15.20
C THR A 415 2.30 10.87 -15.25
N ARG A 416 2.73 10.50 -16.47
CA ARG A 416 3.77 9.47 -16.67
C ARG A 416 5.16 9.91 -16.18
N ASP A 417 5.41 11.21 -16.09
CA ASP A 417 6.66 11.75 -15.53
C ASP A 417 6.65 11.81 -13.99
N GLY A 418 5.59 11.26 -13.34
CA GLY A 418 5.45 11.25 -11.89
C GLY A 418 4.85 12.52 -11.31
N THR A 419 4.47 13.50 -12.14
CA THR A 419 3.85 14.74 -11.65
C THR A 419 2.36 14.52 -11.38
N CYS A 420 1.90 15.05 -10.24
CA CYS A 420 0.51 15.00 -9.79
C CYS A 420 -0.18 16.34 -10.06
N TYR A 421 -1.42 16.31 -10.54
CA TYR A 421 -2.26 17.50 -10.73
C TYR A 421 -3.66 17.26 -10.19
N LEU A 422 -4.38 18.35 -9.94
CA LEU A 422 -5.84 18.34 -9.83
C LEU A 422 -6.41 18.86 -11.15
N ASP A 423 -7.13 17.99 -11.86
CA ASP A 423 -7.85 18.35 -13.08
C ASP A 423 -9.33 18.51 -12.76
N ILE A 424 -9.94 19.59 -13.26
CA ILE A 424 -11.37 19.83 -13.25
C ILE A 424 -11.91 19.48 -14.64
N LEU A 425 -12.89 18.59 -14.68
CA LEU A 425 -13.46 18.00 -15.87
C LEU A 425 -14.94 18.39 -15.97
N ASP A 426 -15.42 18.62 -17.18
CA ASP A 426 -16.86 18.73 -17.45
C ASP A 426 -17.52 17.36 -17.23
N ILE A 427 -18.60 17.31 -16.43
CA ILE A 427 -19.21 16.04 -16.02
C ILE A 427 -19.94 15.32 -17.16
N LEU A 428 -20.36 16.06 -18.20
CA LEU A 428 -21.14 15.50 -19.31
C LEU A 428 -20.23 14.95 -20.42
N SER A 429 -19.17 15.69 -20.76
CA SER A 429 -18.28 15.40 -21.88
C SER A 429 -16.95 14.77 -21.47
N GLY A 430 -16.55 14.93 -20.20
CA GLY A 430 -15.26 14.45 -19.70
C GLY A 430 -14.06 15.26 -20.18
N LYS A 431 -14.29 16.43 -20.80
CA LYS A 431 -13.22 17.33 -21.24
C LYS A 431 -12.61 18.04 -20.03
N ILE A 432 -11.28 18.21 -20.05
CA ILE A 432 -10.57 19.01 -19.05
C ILE A 432 -10.98 20.48 -19.24
N LEU A 433 -11.58 21.07 -18.22
CA LEU A 433 -11.91 22.48 -18.15
C LEU A 433 -10.72 23.27 -17.61
N LEU A 434 -10.03 22.73 -16.61
CA LEU A 434 -8.90 23.38 -15.94
C LEU A 434 -7.96 22.34 -15.35
N ARG A 435 -6.66 22.63 -15.40
CA ARG A 435 -5.62 21.93 -14.64
C ARG A 435 -5.00 22.91 -13.65
N LEU A 436 -5.06 22.59 -12.36
CA LEU A 436 -4.50 23.45 -11.32
C LEU A 436 -2.96 23.30 -11.26
N PRO A 437 -2.20 24.41 -11.16
CA PRO A 437 -0.76 24.37 -10.93
C PRO A 437 -0.37 23.59 -9.67
N ASN A 438 0.76 22.87 -9.72
CA ASN A 438 1.36 22.18 -8.58
C ASN A 438 2.88 22.42 -8.52
N PRO A 439 3.32 23.67 -8.23
CA PRO A 439 4.74 24.05 -8.27
C PRO A 439 5.59 23.26 -7.25
N ASP A 440 5.00 22.91 -6.10
CA ASP A 440 5.68 22.17 -5.03
C ASP A 440 5.78 20.66 -5.28
N ARG A 441 5.21 20.18 -6.40
CA ARG A 441 5.15 18.75 -6.78
C ARG A 441 4.57 17.88 -5.66
N LEU A 442 3.51 18.36 -5.00
CA LEU A 442 2.78 17.60 -4.00
C LEU A 442 2.06 16.41 -4.64
N VAL A 443 1.91 15.31 -3.91
CA VAL A 443 0.99 14.24 -4.29
C VAL A 443 -0.33 14.51 -3.57
N TYR A 444 -1.39 14.78 -4.34
CA TYR A 444 -2.75 14.97 -3.83
C TYR A 444 -3.45 13.62 -3.68
N THR A 445 -4.28 13.50 -2.64
CA THR A 445 -5.19 12.37 -2.43
C THR A 445 -6.52 12.89 -1.90
N TYR A 446 -7.61 12.22 -2.26
CA TYR A 446 -8.97 12.54 -1.81
C TYR A 446 -9.36 14.04 -1.93
N PRO A 447 -9.21 14.68 -3.11
CA PRO A 447 -9.69 16.06 -3.28
C PRO A 447 -11.21 16.13 -3.13
N LYS A 448 -11.68 17.20 -2.50
CA LYS A 448 -13.10 17.51 -2.28
C LYS A 448 -13.40 18.96 -2.55
N PHE A 449 -14.56 19.24 -3.14
CA PHE A 449 -15.05 20.61 -3.22
C PHE A 449 -15.55 21.10 -1.86
N ILE A 450 -15.08 22.27 -1.44
CA ILE A 450 -15.70 23.07 -0.38
C ILE A 450 -16.77 23.97 -0.97
N THR A 451 -16.42 24.68 -2.05
CA THR A 451 -17.34 25.52 -2.84
C THR A 451 -16.97 25.39 -4.33
N ASP A 452 -17.69 26.06 -5.22
CA ASP A 452 -17.34 26.07 -6.65
C ASP A 452 -15.97 26.72 -6.95
N SER A 453 -15.41 27.51 -6.03
CA SER A 453 -14.11 28.17 -6.16
C SER A 453 -13.02 27.59 -5.25
N LEU A 454 -13.32 26.56 -4.47
CA LEU A 454 -12.44 26.09 -3.41
C LEU A 454 -12.44 24.58 -3.23
N LEU A 455 -11.24 24.01 -3.20
CA LEU A 455 -11.00 22.60 -2.93
C LEU A 455 -10.28 22.41 -1.60
N VAL A 456 -10.41 21.22 -1.04
CA VAL A 456 -9.52 20.69 0.00
C VAL A 456 -9.03 19.31 -0.41
N ALA A 457 -7.78 18.99 -0.10
CA ALA A 457 -7.20 17.68 -0.36
C ALA A 457 -6.21 17.30 0.74
N ALA A 458 -6.10 16.00 1.02
CA ALA A 458 -4.92 15.49 1.69
C ALA A 458 -3.74 15.58 0.71
N VAL A 459 -2.58 16.01 1.22
CA VAL A 459 -1.38 16.16 0.41
C VAL A 459 -0.20 15.54 1.12
N ARG A 460 0.76 15.04 0.34
CA ARG A 460 2.08 14.67 0.85
C ARG A 460 3.19 15.31 0.04
N ASN A 461 4.21 15.75 0.75
CA ASN A 461 5.38 16.41 0.17
C ASN A 461 6.50 15.41 -0.15
N LYS A 462 7.61 15.88 -0.74
CA LYS A 462 8.78 15.04 -1.10
C LYS A 462 9.51 14.41 0.09
N LYS A 463 9.25 14.87 1.32
CA LYS A 463 9.80 14.26 2.54
C LYS A 463 8.89 13.14 3.08
N GLY A 464 7.73 12.94 2.47
CA GLY A 464 6.70 12.02 2.94
C GLY A 464 5.82 12.57 4.06
N GLN A 465 5.96 13.85 4.41
CA GLN A 465 5.09 14.47 5.40
C GLN A 465 3.72 14.74 4.77
N MET A 466 2.65 14.47 5.50
CA MET A 466 1.29 14.74 5.10
C MET A 466 0.76 16.03 5.74
N GLY A 467 -0.08 16.73 4.99
CA GLY A 467 -0.85 17.89 5.45
C GLY A 467 -2.24 17.91 4.81
N LEU A 468 -3.12 18.76 5.32
CA LEU A 468 -4.41 19.06 4.69
C LEU A 468 -4.30 20.41 4.00
N MET A 469 -4.61 20.48 2.71
CA MET A 469 -4.36 21.65 1.87
C MET A 469 -5.65 22.15 1.25
N GLN A 470 -5.91 23.45 1.40
CA GLN A 470 -6.92 24.18 0.64
C GLN A 470 -6.32 24.66 -0.68
N VAL A 471 -7.06 24.55 -1.78
CA VAL A 471 -6.62 24.96 -3.11
C VAL A 471 -7.71 25.79 -3.79
N GLU A 472 -7.36 27.01 -4.19
CA GLU A 472 -8.27 27.95 -4.86
C GLU A 472 -8.38 27.68 -6.36
N ILE A 473 -9.60 27.83 -6.90
CA ILE A 473 -9.92 27.74 -8.32
C ILE A 473 -10.20 29.16 -8.85
N PRO A 474 -9.60 29.59 -9.98
CA PRO A 474 -8.74 28.83 -10.89
C PRO A 474 -7.24 28.98 -10.60
N SER A 475 -6.85 29.78 -9.61
CA SER A 475 -5.46 30.23 -9.41
C SER A 475 -4.50 29.09 -9.06
N GLY A 476 -5.00 28.03 -8.41
CA GLY A 476 -4.18 26.97 -7.80
C GLY A 476 -3.44 27.44 -6.56
N ARG A 477 -3.78 28.61 -6.00
CA ARG A 477 -3.17 29.11 -4.75
C ARG A 477 -3.47 28.14 -3.62
N GLN A 478 -2.42 27.80 -2.88
CA GLN A 478 -2.46 26.77 -1.84
C GLN A 478 -2.38 27.40 -0.46
N GLN A 479 -3.17 26.91 0.49
CA GLN A 479 -3.11 27.26 1.91
C GLN A 479 -3.17 26.00 2.75
N ILE A 480 -2.17 25.80 3.60
CA ILE A 480 -2.16 24.67 4.53
C ILE A 480 -3.18 24.89 5.64
N LEU A 481 -3.99 23.87 5.90
CA LEU A 481 -5.03 23.86 6.93
C LEU A 481 -4.63 22.99 8.14
N VAL A 482 -3.87 21.92 7.88
CA VAL A 482 -3.28 21.06 8.91
C VAL A 482 -1.81 20.88 8.55
N ASP A 483 -0.93 21.22 9.50
CA ASP A 483 0.51 21.24 9.31
C ASP A 483 1.14 19.87 9.00
N TRP A 484 2.33 19.94 8.41
CA TRP A 484 3.11 18.80 7.97
C TRP A 484 3.57 17.90 9.13
N SER A 485 3.28 16.61 9.05
CA SER A 485 3.82 15.57 9.95
C SER A 485 4.02 14.24 9.23
N MET A 486 4.71 13.28 9.85
CA MET A 486 4.83 11.91 9.32
C MET A 486 3.60 11.04 9.62
N GLU A 487 2.72 11.50 10.49
CA GLU A 487 1.41 10.88 10.69
C GLU A 487 0.57 10.96 9.41
N VAL A 488 0.00 9.82 9.01
CA VAL A 488 -0.80 9.76 7.78
C VAL A 488 -2.17 10.40 7.99
N LEU A 489 -2.69 11.02 6.93
CA LEU A 489 -4.04 11.57 6.91
C LEU A 489 -4.68 11.38 5.54
N GLY A 490 -6.01 11.30 5.51
CA GLY A 490 -6.74 11.03 4.28
C GLY A 490 -8.23 10.88 4.53
N TYR A 491 -8.91 10.22 3.58
CA TYR A 491 -10.36 10.03 3.60
C TYR A 491 -11.14 11.33 3.84
N VAL A 492 -10.78 12.37 3.09
CA VAL A 492 -11.35 13.71 3.25
C VAL A 492 -12.80 13.73 2.74
N SER A 493 -13.68 14.39 3.48
CA SER A 493 -15.04 14.74 3.06
C SER A 493 -15.39 16.15 3.53
N VAL A 494 -16.42 16.75 2.93
CA VAL A 494 -16.88 18.09 3.27
C VAL A 494 -18.37 18.06 3.54
N THR A 495 -18.79 18.70 4.64
CA THR A 495 -20.20 18.86 5.01
C THR A 495 -20.41 20.22 5.68
N ASN A 496 -21.38 21.01 5.23
CA ASN A 496 -21.68 22.34 5.79
C ASN A 496 -20.44 23.24 5.99
N ASN A 497 -19.55 23.32 4.99
CA ASN A 497 -18.25 24.03 5.05
C ASN A 497 -17.27 23.53 6.13
N GLN A 498 -17.52 22.38 6.75
CA GLN A 498 -16.60 21.71 7.65
C GLN A 498 -15.88 20.61 6.88
N VAL A 499 -14.59 20.41 7.17
CA VAL A 499 -13.80 19.35 6.54
C VAL A 499 -13.64 18.20 7.53
N LEU A 500 -14.10 17.02 7.15
CA LEU A 500 -13.93 15.80 7.92
C LEU A 500 -12.79 14.99 7.31
N PHE A 501 -11.98 14.37 8.15
CA PHE A 501 -10.86 13.54 7.68
C PHE A 501 -10.47 12.52 8.74
N THR A 502 -9.71 11.51 8.34
CA THR A 502 -9.03 10.61 9.27
C THR A 502 -7.55 10.98 9.33
N ARG A 503 -6.94 10.85 10.51
CA ARG A 503 -5.51 11.04 10.72
C ARG A 503 -5.00 10.09 11.80
N SER A 504 -3.79 9.58 11.61
CA SER A 504 -3.06 8.87 12.66
C SER A 504 -2.61 9.84 13.75
N TRP A 505 -2.87 9.50 15.00
CA TRP A 505 -2.50 10.30 16.16
C TRP A 505 -2.38 9.41 17.39
N GLN A 506 -1.27 9.52 18.11
CA GLN A 506 -1.02 8.73 19.33
C GLN A 506 -1.19 7.21 19.10
N GLY A 507 -0.66 6.68 18.00
CA GLY A 507 -0.74 5.26 17.65
C GLY A 507 -2.14 4.79 17.23
N LYS A 508 -3.09 5.69 16.91
CA LYS A 508 -4.44 5.33 16.49
C LYS A 508 -4.91 6.13 15.29
N ASP A 509 -5.72 5.52 14.44
CA ASP A 509 -6.38 6.22 13.34
C ASP A 509 -7.70 6.81 13.83
N GLN A 510 -7.80 8.13 13.92
CA GLN A 510 -8.96 8.81 14.48
C GLN A 510 -9.59 9.77 13.47
N GLY A 511 -10.90 9.94 13.58
CA GLY A 511 -11.64 10.93 12.81
C GLY A 511 -11.51 12.32 13.41
N PHE A 512 -11.48 13.34 12.57
CA PHE A 512 -11.37 14.74 12.96
C PHE A 512 -12.32 15.60 12.13
N CYS A 513 -12.70 16.74 12.70
CA CYS A 513 -13.43 17.81 12.01
C CYS A 513 -12.62 19.10 12.09
N LEU A 514 -12.30 19.70 10.94
CA LEU A 514 -11.79 21.05 10.84
C LEU A 514 -12.96 22.02 10.62
N ARG A 515 -13.11 22.96 11.54
CA ARG A 515 -14.05 24.08 11.47
C ARG A 515 -13.44 25.31 12.13
N ASP A 516 -13.71 26.50 11.61
CA ASP A 516 -13.23 27.78 12.17
C ASP A 516 -11.69 27.82 12.35
N GLY A 517 -10.95 27.15 11.46
CA GLY A 517 -9.48 27.05 11.52
C GLY A 517 -8.94 26.17 12.64
N ARG A 518 -9.79 25.40 13.33
CA ARG A 518 -9.41 24.52 14.44
C ARG A 518 -9.85 23.09 14.19
N VAL A 519 -9.06 22.13 14.67
CA VAL A 519 -9.29 20.70 14.46
C VAL A 519 -9.86 20.09 15.74
N TYR A 520 -10.98 19.36 15.62
CA TYR A 520 -11.68 18.74 16.74
C TYR A 520 -11.69 17.21 16.57
N PRO A 521 -11.17 16.44 17.54
CA PRO A 521 -11.19 14.98 17.47
C PRO A 521 -12.61 14.41 17.61
N LEU A 522 -12.90 13.32 16.89
CA LEU A 522 -14.12 12.55 17.03
C LEU A 522 -14.16 11.91 18.42
N ASN A 523 -15.28 12.07 19.13
CA ASN A 523 -15.52 11.45 20.43
C ASN A 523 -16.07 10.02 20.27
N ALA A 524 -15.25 9.13 19.71
CA ALA A 524 -15.58 7.72 19.49
C ALA A 524 -14.39 6.82 19.86
N ASP A 525 -14.67 5.54 20.07
CA ASP A 525 -13.61 4.54 20.21
C ASP A 525 -12.78 4.47 18.92
N ALA A 526 -11.46 4.50 19.05
CA ALA A 526 -10.51 4.49 17.94
C ALA A 526 -9.60 3.26 17.98
N GLN A 527 -9.91 2.25 18.78
CA GLN A 527 -9.05 1.06 18.93
C GLN A 527 -8.74 0.39 17.59
N THR A 528 -9.77 0.17 16.76
CA THR A 528 -9.65 -0.37 15.39
C THR A 528 -9.80 0.71 14.32
N GLY A 529 -9.64 1.97 14.72
CA GLY A 529 -9.65 3.15 13.86
C GLY A 529 -11.05 3.67 13.49
N ASN A 530 -11.10 4.96 13.14
CA ASN A 530 -12.29 5.63 12.60
C ASN A 530 -11.97 6.18 11.20
N TYR A 531 -12.51 5.56 10.16
CA TYR A 531 -12.18 5.91 8.78
C TYR A 531 -13.39 6.44 8.01
N GLN A 532 -13.10 7.14 6.91
CA GLN A 532 -14.08 7.48 5.88
C GLN A 532 -15.31 8.23 6.41
N LEU A 533 -15.04 9.22 7.28
CA LEU A 533 -16.07 10.06 7.88
C LEU A 533 -16.82 10.82 6.80
N SER A 534 -18.14 10.94 6.98
CA SER A 534 -19.03 11.72 6.12
C SER A 534 -20.21 12.24 6.93
N GLY A 535 -20.72 13.41 6.57
CA GLY A 535 -21.83 14.04 7.29
C GLY A 535 -22.89 14.62 6.36
N GLY A 536 -24.12 14.66 6.85
CA GLY A 536 -25.26 15.21 6.13
C GLY A 536 -26.51 15.18 7.01
N TYR A 537 -27.43 16.13 6.80
CA TYR A 537 -28.74 16.15 7.47
C TYR A 537 -28.68 16.06 9.01
N GLY A 538 -27.68 16.69 9.64
CA GLY A 538 -27.49 16.67 11.10
C GLY A 538 -26.99 15.33 11.66
N LYS A 539 -26.46 14.45 10.81
CA LYS A 539 -25.91 13.14 11.16
C LYS A 539 -24.48 12.99 10.65
N LEU A 540 -23.73 12.12 11.32
CA LEU A 540 -22.38 11.70 10.95
C LEU A 540 -22.37 10.18 10.74
N VAL A 541 -21.61 9.73 9.76
CA VAL A 541 -21.34 8.31 9.50
C VAL A 541 -19.84 8.13 9.30
N TRP A 542 -19.30 7.01 9.79
CA TRP A 542 -17.93 6.58 9.57
C TRP A 542 -17.89 5.06 9.63
N ASN A 543 -16.75 4.45 9.30
CA ASN A 543 -16.55 3.03 9.53
C ASN A 543 -15.39 2.76 10.49
N HIS A 544 -15.47 1.60 11.12
CA HIS A 544 -14.42 1.03 11.96
C HIS A 544 -14.13 -0.39 11.47
N PHE A 545 -12.89 -0.82 11.65
CA PHE A 545 -12.51 -2.18 11.26
C PHE A 545 -12.95 -3.19 12.32
N THR A 546 -13.40 -4.37 11.89
CA THR A 546 -13.76 -5.50 12.77
C THR A 546 -13.21 -6.80 12.20
N SER A 547 -13.19 -7.88 12.99
CA SER A 547 -12.84 -9.23 12.50
C SER A 547 -13.81 -9.77 11.43
N ALA A 548 -14.92 -9.08 11.18
CA ALA A 548 -15.93 -9.41 10.17
C ALA A 548 -15.98 -8.42 8.99
N GLY A 549 -15.05 -7.46 8.93
CA GLY A 549 -14.95 -6.41 7.90
C GLY A 549 -15.22 -5.00 8.43
N TYR A 550 -15.07 -3.99 7.58
CA TYR A 550 -15.43 -2.61 7.88
C TYR A 550 -16.93 -2.46 8.11
N ARG A 551 -17.32 -1.88 9.25
CA ARG A 551 -18.71 -1.68 9.63
C ARG A 551 -19.05 -0.21 9.81
N LEU A 552 -20.20 0.20 9.29
CA LEU A 552 -20.68 1.57 9.47
C LEU A 552 -21.15 1.84 10.91
N GLN A 553 -20.83 3.02 11.41
CA GLN A 553 -21.36 3.62 12.63
C GLN A 553 -22.05 4.94 12.28
N VAL A 554 -23.26 5.15 12.78
CA VAL A 554 -24.03 6.39 12.57
C VAL A 554 -24.31 7.04 13.92
N SER A 555 -24.16 8.36 13.98
CA SER A 555 -24.51 9.17 15.15
C SER A 555 -25.17 10.49 14.73
N GLY A 556 -25.89 11.12 15.65
CA GLY A 556 -26.24 12.53 15.50
C GLY A 556 -24.98 13.40 15.51
N SER A 557 -25.01 14.54 14.81
CA SER A 557 -23.85 15.43 14.72
C SER A 557 -23.64 16.30 15.97
N GLN A 558 -24.61 16.36 16.88
CA GLN A 558 -24.49 17.10 18.14
C GLN A 558 -23.54 16.37 19.09
N ASP A 559 -22.59 17.12 19.68
CA ASP A 559 -21.59 16.64 20.65
C ASP A 559 -20.76 15.41 20.24
N VAL A 560 -20.71 15.09 18.94
CA VAL A 560 -19.95 13.95 18.40
C VAL A 560 -18.44 14.23 18.32
N PHE A 561 -18.06 15.50 18.32
CA PHE A 561 -16.66 15.93 18.40
C PHE A 561 -16.37 16.51 19.79
N ARG A 562 -15.11 16.38 20.24
CA ARG A 562 -14.66 17.00 21.48
C ARG A 562 -14.81 18.53 21.40
N LYS A 563 -15.01 19.15 22.56
CA LYS A 563 -15.15 20.61 22.68
C LYS A 563 -13.82 21.34 22.53
N GLU A 564 -12.74 20.72 23.03
CA GLU A 564 -11.39 21.27 22.92
C GLU A 564 -10.77 20.92 21.56
N PRO A 565 -10.16 21.91 20.88
CA PRO A 565 -9.43 21.65 19.66
C PRO A 565 -8.09 20.96 19.97
N GLU A 566 -7.61 20.17 19.02
CA GLU A 566 -6.31 19.51 19.08
C GLU A 566 -5.27 20.31 18.30
N ILE A 567 -4.05 20.37 18.84
CA ILE A 567 -2.88 20.95 18.16
C ILE A 567 -1.87 19.83 17.98
N PHE A 568 -1.55 19.53 16.72
CA PHE A 568 -0.61 18.46 16.41
C PHE A 568 0.83 18.96 16.51
N SER A 569 1.69 18.21 17.19
CA SER A 569 3.12 18.49 17.15
C SER A 569 3.69 18.02 15.81
N PRO A 570 4.58 18.80 15.17
CA PRO A 570 5.32 18.34 13.98
C PRO A 570 6.17 17.09 14.22
N TRP A 571 6.43 16.76 15.49
CA TRP A 571 7.29 15.67 15.95
C TRP A 571 6.52 14.47 16.50
N ASP A 572 5.18 14.48 16.46
CA ASP A 572 4.40 13.31 16.86
C ASP A 572 4.65 12.17 15.86
N THR A 573 5.19 11.07 16.36
CA THR A 573 5.42 9.81 15.62
C THR A 573 5.09 8.61 16.49
N ALA A 574 4.04 8.71 17.29
CA ALA A 574 3.74 7.74 18.34
C ALA A 574 3.41 6.38 17.73
N GLU A 575 4.19 5.36 18.09
CA GLU A 575 3.93 3.99 17.69
C GLU A 575 2.79 3.41 18.52
N LYS A 576 1.98 2.53 17.92
CA LYS A 576 0.87 1.88 18.63
C LYS A 576 1.33 0.78 19.59
N HIS A 577 2.43 0.12 19.24
CA HIS A 577 3.04 -0.96 19.98
C HIS A 577 4.52 -0.64 20.17
N ASP A 578 5.02 -0.82 21.38
CA ASP A 578 6.42 -0.61 21.70
C ASP A 578 7.27 -1.71 21.06
N VAL A 579 8.27 -1.32 20.27
CA VAL A 579 9.30 -2.19 19.72
C VAL A 579 10.66 -1.48 19.85
N TYR A 580 11.26 -1.55 21.04
CA TYR A 580 12.47 -0.82 21.40
C TYR A 580 13.69 -1.17 20.54
N ALA A 581 13.71 -2.36 19.93
CA ALA A 581 14.73 -2.72 18.94
C ALA A 581 14.80 -1.75 17.73
N LEU A 582 13.75 -0.96 17.47
CA LEU A 582 13.74 0.07 16.42
C LEU A 582 14.49 1.35 16.81
N ASP A 583 14.74 1.60 18.09
CA ASP A 583 15.29 2.87 18.59
C ASP A 583 16.79 3.06 18.29
N ARG A 584 17.45 2.02 17.78
CA ARG A 584 18.90 2.01 17.52
C ARG A 584 19.19 1.61 16.08
N PRO A 585 18.70 2.36 15.08
CA PRO A 585 18.94 2.00 13.70
C PRO A 585 20.43 2.13 13.36
N PRO A 586 21.02 1.16 12.63
CA PRO A 586 22.40 1.29 12.16
C PRO A 586 22.55 2.45 11.16
N TYR A 587 21.44 2.91 10.59
CA TYR A 587 21.37 4.04 9.68
C TYR A 587 19.95 4.57 9.59
N GLN A 588 19.79 5.88 9.76
CA GLN A 588 18.55 6.61 9.47
C GLN A 588 18.68 7.31 8.12
N ILE A 589 17.69 7.11 7.24
CA ILE A 589 17.65 7.77 5.94
C ILE A 589 17.52 9.29 6.13
N PRO A 590 18.37 10.11 5.49
CA PRO A 590 18.22 11.55 5.50
C PRO A 590 17.02 11.99 4.64
N TYR A 591 16.31 13.00 5.13
CA TYR A 591 15.21 13.64 4.41
C TYR A 591 15.43 15.16 4.36
N PRO A 592 15.61 15.77 3.17
CA PRO A 592 15.60 15.15 1.84
C PRO A 592 16.83 14.26 1.56
N ILE A 593 16.71 13.34 0.61
CA ILE A 593 17.84 12.55 0.12
C ILE A 593 18.83 13.51 -0.59
N PRO A 594 20.15 13.41 -0.32
CA PRO A 594 21.15 14.20 -1.01
C PRO A 594 21.11 13.99 -2.54
N ASP A 595 21.15 15.08 -3.30
CA ASP A 595 21.33 14.98 -4.75
C ASP A 595 22.73 14.45 -5.04
N THR A 596 22.79 13.20 -5.48
CA THR A 596 24.03 12.51 -5.80
C THR A 596 24.18 12.41 -7.31
N LEU A 597 25.33 12.85 -7.80
CA LEU A 597 25.64 12.84 -9.22
C LEU A 597 26.09 11.44 -9.64
N PHE A 598 25.12 10.57 -9.88
CA PHE A 598 25.36 9.32 -10.60
C PHE A 598 25.25 9.56 -12.12
N PRO A 599 26.23 9.10 -12.92
CA PRO A 599 26.22 9.34 -14.36
C PRO A 599 25.07 8.60 -15.04
N VAL A 600 24.27 9.33 -15.80
CA VAL A 600 23.17 8.80 -16.60
C VAL A 600 23.66 8.45 -18.00
N LYS A 601 23.38 7.23 -18.46
CA LYS A 601 23.71 6.77 -19.82
C LYS A 601 22.45 6.25 -20.52
N PRO A 602 22.37 6.33 -21.86
CA PRO A 602 21.37 5.56 -22.60
C PRO A 602 21.52 4.05 -22.33
N TYR A 603 20.40 3.35 -22.20
CA TYR A 603 20.37 1.88 -22.18
C TYR A 603 20.10 1.38 -23.61
N ARG A 604 21.11 0.75 -24.23
CA ARG A 604 21.01 0.26 -25.61
C ARG A 604 20.43 -1.16 -25.62
N SER A 605 19.13 -1.31 -25.80
CA SER A 605 18.46 -2.63 -25.72
C SER A 605 19.07 -3.71 -26.64
N PHE A 606 19.60 -3.33 -27.81
CA PHE A 606 20.23 -4.24 -28.76
C PHE A 606 21.61 -4.75 -28.35
N THR A 607 22.23 -4.23 -27.27
CA THR A 607 23.48 -4.80 -26.73
C THR A 607 23.23 -5.96 -25.76
N HIS A 608 21.96 -6.27 -25.48
CA HIS A 608 21.53 -7.37 -24.60
C HIS A 608 20.44 -8.26 -25.24
N PRO A 609 20.60 -8.72 -26.50
CA PRO A 609 19.54 -9.45 -27.22
C PRO A 609 19.30 -10.86 -26.66
N PHE A 610 20.31 -11.44 -26.01
CA PHE A 610 20.24 -12.73 -25.33
C PHE A 610 20.87 -12.59 -23.94
N ASN A 611 20.05 -12.69 -22.90
CA ASN A 611 20.54 -12.91 -21.55
C ASN A 611 20.33 -14.40 -21.22
N PHE A 612 21.35 -15.21 -21.47
CA PHE A 612 21.37 -16.60 -21.00
C PHE A 612 21.55 -16.59 -19.48
N HIS A 613 20.59 -17.18 -18.75
CA HIS A 613 20.48 -17.11 -17.29
C HIS A 613 20.79 -18.44 -16.62
#